data_AF-A0A6H3UEN6-F1
#
_entry.id   AF-A0A6H3UEN6-F1
#
_cell.length_a   1.000
_cell.length_b   1.000
_cell.length_c   1.000
_cell.angle_alpha   90.00
_cell.angle_beta   90.00
_cell.angle_gamma   90.00
#
_symmetry.space_group_name_H-M   'P 1'
#
loop_
_entity.id
_entity.type
_entity.pdbx_description
1 polymer ?
#
loop_
_entity_poly.entity_id
_entity_poly.type
_entity_poly.pdbx_seq_one_letter_code
_entity_poly.pdbx_strand_id
1 'polypeptide(L)' 'MTDIVEAKKNLDKYSEELNRYQNLSRTGLSRDEMLVIDNIILRLKNQINNLRSMLNA' A
#
# COMPACT_ATOMS: atom_id res chain seq x y z
N MET A 1 -6.97 -14.35 17.80
CA MET A 1 -6.02 -15.10 16.94
C MET A 1 -6.32 -14.83 15.46
N THR A 2 -7.58 -14.87 15.03
CA THR A 2 -8.01 -14.56 13.65
C THR A 2 -7.64 -13.14 13.21
N ASP A 3 -7.75 -12.14 14.10
CA ASP A 3 -7.47 -10.74 13.76
C ASP A 3 -5.99 -10.47 13.45
N ILE A 4 -5.07 -11.16 14.14
CA ILE A 4 -3.62 -11.04 13.90
C ILE A 4 -3.24 -11.71 12.58
N VAL A 5 -3.82 -12.88 12.29
CA VAL A 5 -3.58 -13.60 11.02
C VAL A 5 -4.09 -12.77 9.83
N GLU A 6 -5.29 -12.22 9.95
CA GLU A 6 -5.87 -11.36 8.92
C GLU A 6 -5.10 -10.04 8.77
N ALA A 7 -4.64 -9.43 9.87
CA ALA A 7 -3.79 -8.24 9.81
C ALA A 7 -2.46 -8.50 9.09
N LYS A 8 -1.81 -9.65 9.33
CA LYS A 8 -0.58 -10.04 8.63
C LYS A 8 -0.83 -10.28 7.14
N LYS A 9 -1.91 -10.99 6.79
CA LYS A 9 -2.29 -11.23 5.39
C LYS A 9 -2.55 -9.93 4.64
N ASN A 10 -3.24 -8.98 5.28
CA ASN A 10 -3.47 -7.66 4.70
C ASN A 10 -2.18 -6.83 4.59
N LEU A 11 -1.26 -6.96 5.56
CA LEU A 11 0.04 -6.32 5.51
C LEU A 11 0.85 -6.78 4.30
N ASP A 12 0.89 -8.09 4.06
CA ASP A 12 1.59 -8.68 2.90
C ASP A 12 0.96 -8.22 1.58
N LYS A 13 -0.38 -8.32 1.49
CA LYS A 13 -1.14 -7.87 0.31
C LYS A 13 -0.89 -6.40 -0.03
N TYR A 14 -0.97 -5.51 0.95
CA TYR A 14 -0.75 -4.07 0.70
C TYR A 14 0.71 -3.76 0.39
N SER A 15 1.65 -4.51 0.95
CA SER A 15 3.08 -4.35 0.65
C SER A 15 3.39 -4.76 -0.80
N GLU A 16 2.83 -5.88 -1.28
CA GLU A 16 2.94 -6.28 -2.68
C GLU A 16 2.31 -5.25 -3.63
N GLU A 17 1.12 -4.76 -3.29
CA GLU A 17 0.42 -3.75 -4.09
C GLU A 17 1.19 -2.42 -4.14
N LEU A 18 1.74 -1.98 -3.01
CA LEU A 18 2.59 -0.80 -2.93
C LEU A 18 3.81 -0.96 -3.85
N ASN A 19 4.47 -2.12 -3.80
CA ASN A 19 5.62 -2.41 -4.64
C ASN A 19 5.25 -2.36 -6.14
N ARG A 20 4.07 -2.83 -6.54
CA ARG A 20 3.60 -2.72 -7.93
C ARG A 20 3.45 -1.25 -8.36
N TYR A 21 2.80 -0.41 -7.55
CA TYR A 21 2.60 0.99 -7.90
C TYR A 21 3.88 1.83 -7.85
N GLN A 22 4.83 1.48 -6.98
CA GLN A 22 6.14 2.14 -6.92
C GLN A 22 7.02 1.82 -8.12
N ASN A 23 6.93 0.60 -8.66
CA ASN A 23 7.70 0.17 -9.83
C ASN A 23 6.96 0.35 -11.16
N LEU A 24 5.73 0.89 -11.13
CA LEU A 24 4.97 1.18 -12.34
C LEU A 24 5.68 2.27 -13.14
N SER A 25 5.96 1.99 -14.41
CA SER A 25 6.52 2.98 -15.33
C SER A 25 5.63 4.23 -15.36
N ARG A 26 6.25 5.40 -15.18
CA ARG A 26 5.55 6.70 -15.25
C ARG A 26 5.67 7.36 -16.63
N THR A 27 6.43 6.76 -17.54
CA THR A 27 6.65 7.28 -18.89
C THR A 27 5.35 7.25 -19.67
N GLY A 28 4.99 8.38 -20.27
CA GLY A 28 3.78 8.50 -21.10
C GLY A 28 2.49 8.75 -20.31
N LEU A 29 2.55 8.83 -18.98
CA LEU A 29 1.40 9.21 -18.17
C LEU A 29 1.17 10.72 -18.22
N SER A 30 -0.09 11.12 -18.24
CA SER A 30 -0.52 12.48 -17.94
C SER A 30 -0.30 12.81 -16.46
N ARG A 31 -0.33 14.11 -16.15
CA ARG A 31 -0.24 14.59 -14.76
C ARG A 31 -1.35 13.99 -13.88
N ASP A 32 -2.57 13.87 -14.39
CA ASP A 32 -3.69 13.36 -13.61
C ASP A 32 -3.52 11.87 -13.30
N GLU A 33 -3.03 11.09 -14.25
CA GLU A 33 -2.69 9.67 -14.02
C GLU A 33 -1.57 9.51 -13.00
N MET A 34 -0.53 10.37 -13.03
CA MET A 34 0.51 10.36 -12.02
C MET A 34 -0.05 10.65 -10.62
N LEU A 35 -0.93 11.65 -10.50
CA LEU A 35 -1.57 12.00 -9.23
C LEU A 35 -2.43 10.87 -8.68
N VAL A 36 -3.15 10.13 -9.54
CA VAL A 36 -3.92 8.97 -9.12
C VAL A 36 -3.01 7.90 -8.51
N ILE A 37 -1.89 7.57 -9.16
CA ILE A 37 -0.95 6.57 -8.63
C ILE A 37 -0.34 7.05 -7.30
N ASP A 38 0.04 8.32 -7.20
CA ASP A 38 0.65 8.86 -5.98
C ASP A 38 -0.33 8.83 -4.80
N ASN A 39 -1.60 9.13 -5.04
CA ASN A 39 -2.66 9.00 -4.04
C ASN A 39 -2.86 7.54 -3.59
N ILE A 40 -2.76 6.57 -4.51
CA ILE A 40 -2.83 5.14 -4.16
C ILE A 40 -1.63 4.75 -3.29
N ILE A 41 -0.42 5.15 -3.67
CA ILE A 41 0.81 4.90 -2.89
C ILE A 41 0.67 5.46 -1.46
N LEU A 42 0.18 6.70 -1.31
CA LEU A 42 -0.03 7.31 0.00
C LEU A 42 -1.02 6.53 0.86
N ARG A 43 -2.15 6.10 0.28
CA ARG A 43 -3.15 5.28 0.99
C ARG A 43 -2.58 3.94 1.45
N LEU A 44 -1.85 3.24 0.58
CA LEU A 44 -1.23 1.95 0.91
C LEU A 44 -0.20 2.09 2.03
N LYS A 45 0.66 3.13 1.98
CA LYS A 45 1.61 3.43 3.05
C LYS A 45 0.91 3.65 4.39
N ASN A 46 -0.17 4.42 4.42
CA ASN A 46 -0.95 4.65 5.63
C ASN A 46 -1.58 3.36 6.17
N GLN A 47 -2.16 2.52 5.32
CA GLN A 47 -2.73 1.23 5.72
C GLN A 47 -1.66 0.29 6.29
N ILE A 48 -0.50 0.18 5.65
CA ILE A 48 0.64 -0.61 6.13
C ILE A 48 1.11 -0.11 7.49
N ASN A 49 1.25 1.20 7.67
CA ASN A 49 1.67 1.78 8.95
C ASN A 49 0.65 1.48 10.07
N ASN A 50 -0.64 1.62 9.79
CA ASN A 50 -1.69 1.29 10.75
C ASN A 50 -1.66 -0.18 11.16
N LEU A 51 -1.52 -1.09 10.19
CA LEU A 51 -1.42 -2.53 10.48
C LEU A 51 -0.17 -2.87 11.29
N ARG A 52 0.98 -2.24 10.98
CA ARG A 52 2.21 -2.40 11.79
C ARG A 52 2.02 -1.90 13.22
N SER A 53 1.37 -0.75 13.39
CA SER A 53 1.05 -0.23 14.73
C SER A 53 0.12 -1.17 15.49
N MET A 54 -0.91 -1.73 14.85
CA MET A 54 -1.81 -2.70 15.48
C MET A 54 -1.12 -4.02 15.85
N LEU A 55 -0.19 -4.50 15.03
CA LEU A 55 0.53 -5.76 15.26
C LEU A 55 1.63 -5.64 16.32
N ASN A 56 2.13 -4.42 16.56
CA ASN A 56 3.18 -4.12 17.54
C ASN A 56 2.64 -3.49 18.85
N ALA A 57 1.32 -3.31 18.97
CA ALA A 57 0.64 -2.83 20.17
C ALA A 57 0.28 -3.98 21.11
#